data_AF-A0A965IWF6-F1
#
_entry.id   AF-A0A965IWF6-F1
#
_cell.length_a   1.000
_cell.length_b   1.000
_cell.length_c   1.000
_cell.angle_alpha   90.00
_cell.angle_beta   90.00
_cell.angle_gamma   90.00
#
_symmetry.space_group_name_H-M   'P 1'
#
loop_
_entity.id
_entity.type
_entity.pdbx_description
1 polymer ?
#
loop_
_entity_poly.entity_id
_entity_poly.type
_entity_poly.pdbx_seq_one_letter_code
_entity_poly.pdbx_strand_id
1 'polypeptide(L)' 'GATFISLEDETGLINVVCSKGCWARHRAVARDATALLVRGRVECADGVVNVVAESLSPLFAPATVPSRDFR' A
#
# COMPACT_ATOMS: atom_id res chain seq x y z
N GLY A 1 11.53 -8.27 -12.87
CA GLY A 1 10.25 -8.73 -12.33
C GLY A 1 9.90 -7.83 -11.18
N ALA A 2 8.84 -7.06 -11.31
CA ALA A 2 8.27 -6.27 -10.24
C ALA A 2 6.82 -6.75 -10.07
N THR A 3 6.32 -6.69 -8.84
CA THR A 3 4.90 -6.92 -8.55
C THR A 3 4.26 -5.59 -8.22
N PHE A 4 3.04 -5.37 -8.68
CA PHE A 4 2.29 -4.15 -8.42
C PHE A 4 1.10 -4.50 -7.53
N ILE A 5 0.89 -3.71 -6.49
CA ILE A 5 -0.28 -3.80 -5.61
C ILE A 5 -1.00 -2.46 -5.73
N SER A 6 -2.30 -2.48 -6.01
CA SER A 6 -3.13 -1.27 -5.94
C SER A 6 -3.84 -1.26 -4.59
N LEU A 7 -3.68 -0.16 -3.86
CA LEU A 7 -4.37 0.08 -2.58
C LEU A 7 -5.35 1.21 -2.76
N GLU A 8 -6.51 1.09 -2.12
CA GLU A 8 -7.53 2.12 -2.08
C GLU A 8 -7.75 2.56 -0.64
N ASP A 9 -7.81 3.86 -0.43
CA ASP A 9 -8.31 4.48 0.79
C ASP A 9 -9.34 5.57 0.44
N GLU A 10 -9.76 6.35 1.42
CA GLU A 10 -10.76 7.41 1.25
C GLU A 10 -10.29 8.55 0.32
N THR A 11 -8.98 8.64 0.05
CA THR A 11 -8.37 9.62 -0.86
C THR A 11 -8.19 9.10 -2.29
N GLY A 12 -8.41 7.80 -2.50
CA GLY A 12 -8.41 7.15 -3.81
C GLY A 12 -7.39 6.01 -3.91
N LEU A 13 -7.01 5.70 -5.16
CA LEU A 13 -6.11 4.60 -5.48
C LEU A 13 -4.65 5.05 -5.49
N ILE A 14 -3.78 4.24 -4.88
CA ILE A 14 -2.32 4.37 -5.00
C ILE A 14 -1.70 3.06 -5.46
N ASN A 15 -0.71 3.16 -6.34
CA ASN A 15 0.03 2.03 -6.83
C ASN A 15 1.32 1.82 -6.04
N VAL A 16 1.52 0.60 -5.58
CA VAL A 16 2.67 0.18 -4.80
C VAL A 16 3.51 -0.78 -5.65
N VAL A 17 4.77 -0.42 -5.87
CA VAL A 17 5.73 -1.19 -6.65
C VAL A 17 6.60 -2.02 -5.71
N CYS A 18 6.51 -3.34 -5.81
CA CYS A 18 7.33 -4.27 -5.06
C CYS A 18 8.45 -4.84 -5.93
N SER A 19 9.69 -4.61 -5.53
CA SER A 19 10.86 -5.31 -6.10
C SER A 19 10.76 -6.83 -5.86
N LYS A 20 11.53 -7.64 -6.60
CA LYS A 20 11.56 -9.10 -6.38
C LYS A 20 11.84 -9.48 -4.92
N GLY A 21 12.81 -8.79 -4.29
CA GLY A 21 13.21 -9.08 -2.91
C GLY A 21 12.14 -8.69 -1.90
N CYS A 22 11.53 -7.51 -2.07
CA CYS A 22 10.42 -7.05 -1.24
C CYS A 22 9.23 -8.01 -1.35
N TRP A 23 8.83 -8.36 -2.57
CA TRP A 23 7.76 -9.32 -2.80
C TRP A 23 8.06 -10.69 -2.18
N ALA A 24 9.25 -11.24 -2.43
CA ALA A 24 9.64 -12.53 -1.86
C ALA A 24 9.55 -12.54 -0.33
N ARG A 25 9.93 -11.44 0.33
CA ARG A 25 9.90 -11.33 1.80
C ARG A 25 8.49 -11.12 2.35
N HIS A 26 7.64 -10.35 1.67
CA HIS A 26 6.37 -9.87 2.22
C HIS A 26 5.11 -10.43 1.55
N ARG A 27 5.23 -11.34 0.57
CA ARG A 27 4.09 -11.87 -0.22
C ARG A 27 2.92 -12.43 0.59
N ALA A 28 3.15 -12.99 1.78
CA ALA A 28 2.07 -13.52 2.61
C ALA A 28 1.20 -12.37 3.14
N VAL A 29 1.82 -11.41 3.81
CA VAL A 29 1.15 -10.18 4.28
C VAL A 29 0.45 -9.45 3.14
N ALA A 30 1.13 -9.28 2.01
CA ALA A 30 0.60 -8.57 0.86
C ALA A 30 -0.66 -9.20 0.24
N ARG A 31 -0.88 -10.51 0.43
CA ARG A 31 -2.03 -11.23 -0.12
C ARG A 31 -3.14 -11.47 0.91
N ASP A 32 -2.76 -11.62 2.17
CA ASP A 32 -3.68 -12.13 3.20
C ASP A 32 -4.21 -11.00 4.11
N ALA A 33 -3.52 -9.86 4.19
CA ALA A 33 -3.95 -8.75 5.03
C ALA A 33 -5.06 -7.92 4.36
N THR A 34 -6.13 -7.64 5.11
CA THR A 34 -7.25 -6.77 4.67
C THR A 34 -6.82 -5.32 4.47
N ALA A 35 -5.82 -4.86 5.23
CA ALA A 35 -5.26 -3.52 5.14
C ALA A 35 -3.74 -3.60 5.30
N LEU A 36 -3.04 -2.72 4.59
CA LEU A 36 -1.58 -2.73 4.50
C LEU A 36 -1.00 -1.38 4.91
N LEU A 37 0.00 -1.43 5.80
CA LEU A 37 0.92 -0.31 6.02
C LEU A 37 2.10 -0.50 5.06
N VAL A 38 2.27 0.46 4.16
CA VAL A 38 3.34 0.47 3.16
C VAL A 38 4.37 1.51 3.56
N ARG A 39 5.63 1.07 3.76
CA ARG A 39 6.77 1.97 3.89
C ARG A 39 7.60 1.91 2.63
N GLY A 40 7.96 3.07 2.10
CA GLY A 40 8.69 3.14 0.86
C GLY A 40 8.98 4.57 0.41
N ARG A 41 9.50 4.67 -0.81
CA ARG A 41 9.78 5.95 -1.47
C ARG A 41 8.64 6.30 -2.41
N VAL A 42 8.17 7.55 -2.32
CA VAL A 42 7.23 8.12 -3.29
C VAL A 42 7.99 8.43 -4.59
N GLU A 43 7.44 7.98 -5.71
CA GLU A 43 7.90 8.33 -7.05
C GLU A 43 6.74 8.96 -7.81
N CYS A 44 6.97 10.14 -8.37
CA CYS A 44 6.01 10.85 -9.19
C CYS A 44 6.61 11.07 -10.58
N ALA A 45 5.94 10.57 -11.61
CA ALA A 45 6.32 10.74 -13.00
C ALA A 45 5.06 10.91 -13.84
N ASP A 46 5.06 11.89 -14.75
CA ASP A 46 3.97 12.15 -15.68
C ASP A 46 2.58 12.25 -15.03
N GLY A 47 2.53 12.83 -13.82
CA GLY A 47 1.29 13.00 -13.04
C GLY A 47 0.81 11.73 -12.32
N VAL A 48 1.54 10.62 -12.41
CA VAL A 48 1.24 9.38 -11.71
C VAL A 48 2.13 9.24 -10.47
N VAL A 49 1.49 9.04 -9.32
CA VAL A 49 2.17 8.81 -8.04
C VAL A 49 2.20 7.32 -7.72
N ASN A 50 3.38 6.81 -7.40
CA ASN A 50 3.61 5.44 -6.97
C ASN A 50 4.40 5.41 -5.67
N VAL A 51 4.31 4.31 -4.93
CA VAL A 51 5.18 4.03 -3.78
C VAL A 51 6.04 2.82 -4.10
N VAL A 52 7.35 3.00 -4.16
CA VAL A 52 8.30 1.88 -4.23
C VAL A 52 8.49 1.32 -2.84
N ALA A 53 7.96 0.11 -2.61
CA ALA A 53 7.89 -0.51 -1.29
C ALA A 53 9.23 -1.06 -0.80
N GLU A 54 9.62 -0.65 0.40
CA GLU A 54 10.73 -1.20 1.17
C GLU A 54 10.25 -2.31 2.13
N SER A 55 9.07 -2.13 2.73
CA SER A 55 8.45 -3.10 3.63
C SER A 55 6.93 -3.02 3.61
N LEU A 56 6.29 -4.17 3.84
CA LEU A 56 4.84 -4.28 4.02
C LEU A 56 4.53 -4.96 5.35
N SER A 57 3.57 -4.42 6.08
CA SER A 57 3.02 -5.01 7.31
C SER A 57 1.49 -4.90 7.32
N PRO A 58 0.78 -5.79 8.04
CA PRO A 58 -0.65 -5.61 8.27
C PRO A 58 -0.88 -4.26 8.95
N LEU A 59 -1.86 -3.50 8.46
CA LEU A 59 -2.41 -2.38 9.19
C LEU A 59 -3.60 -2.89 10.01
N PHE A 60 -3.45 -2.92 11.33
CA PHE A 60 -4.57 -3.24 12.21
C PHE A 60 -5.49 -2.02 12.30
N ALA A 61 -6.49 -1.97 11.43
CA ALA A 61 -7.57 -1.01 11.55
C ALA A 61 -8.63 -1.55 12.52
N PRO A 62 -9.17 -0.75 13.45
CA PRO A 62 -10.38 -1.13 14.16
C PRO A 62 -11.52 -1.31 13.15
N ALA A 63 -12.39 -2.30 13.37
CA ALA A 63 -13.49 -2.68 12.48
C ALA A 63 -14.52 -1.56 12.20
N THR A 64 -14.38 -0.43 12.89
CA THR A 64 -15.23 0.75 12.77
C THR A 64 -14.35 1.99 12.84
N VAL A 65 -13.96 2.52 11.68
CA VAL A 65 -13.48 3.91 11.59
C VAL A 65 -14.75 4.76 11.44
N PRO A 66 -15.16 5.56 12.45
CA PRO A 66 -16.31 6.43 12.28
C PRO A 66 -16.05 7.40 11.13
N SER A 67 -17.08 7.65 10.32
CA SER A 67 -17.04 8.68 9.26
C SER A 67 -16.41 9.95 9.81
N ARG A 68 -15.29 10.39 9.22
CA ARG A 68 -14.69 11.68 9.54
C ARG A 68 -15.43 12.74 8.75
N ASP A 69 -16.36 13.41 9.42
CA ASP A 69 -17.00 14.59 8.88
C ASP A 69 -15.97 15.73 8.86
N PHE A 70 -15.37 15.97 7.69
CA PHE A 70 -14.52 17.14 7.47
C PHE A 70 -15.43 18.37 7.41
N ARG A 71 -15.42 19.16 8.50
CA ARG A 71 -16.05 20.48 8.58
C ARG A 71 -15.01 21.58 8.43
#